data_AF-J9E7X7-F1
#
_entry.id   AF-J9E7X7-F1
#
_cell.length_a   1.000
_cell.length_b   1.000
_cell.length_c   1.000
_cell.angle_alpha   90.00
_cell.angle_beta   90.00
_cell.angle_gamma   90.00
#
_symmetry.space_group_name_H-M   'P 1'
#
loop_
_entity.id
_entity.type
_entity.pdbx_description
1 polymer ?
#
loop_
_entity_poly.entity_id
_entity_poly.type
_entity_poly.pdbx_seq_one_letter_code
_entity_poly.pdbx_strand_id
1 'polypeptide(L)'
;MLINVSVPGFPTTEDRFWYADAVVDALAEYANGTPNLEYKLWMDIFGKRQPFETLLQFNTPWERRANVFCRTHSVTRNCCCASATAIRSCFAMFFALRELLDLTLAD
;
A
#
# COMPACT_ATOMS: atom_id res chain seq x y z
N MET A 1 3.18 12.54 -21.71
CA MET A 1 1.89 13.03 -21.19
C MET A 1 1.61 12.29 -19.89
N LEU A 2 1.85 12.94 -18.75
CA LEU A 2 1.76 12.35 -17.42
C LEU A 2 0.32 12.54 -16.92
N ILE A 3 -0.42 11.46 -16.73
CA ILE A 3 -1.78 11.53 -16.18
C ILE A 3 -1.65 11.70 -14.67
N ASN A 4 -1.77 12.96 -14.23
CA ASN A 4 -2.04 13.28 -12.84
C ASN A 4 -3.45 12.77 -12.54
N VAL A 5 -3.59 11.73 -11.72
CA VAL A 5 -4.88 11.17 -11.34
C VAL A 5 -5.47 12.04 -10.22
N SER A 6 -5.61 13.34 -10.46
CA SER A 6 -6.66 14.12 -9.82
C SER A 6 -7.98 13.76 -10.51
N VAL A 7 -8.35 12.48 -10.48
CA VAL A 7 -9.67 12.06 -10.95
C VAL A 7 -10.65 12.59 -9.91
N PRO A 8 -11.63 13.43 -10.31
CA PRO A 8 -12.66 13.90 -9.39
C PRO A 8 -13.30 12.69 -8.69
N GLY A 9 -13.16 12.62 -7.37
CA GLY A 9 -13.71 11.54 -6.54
C GLY A 9 -12.73 10.48 -6.04
N PHE A 10 -11.45 10.45 -6.47
CA PHE A 10 -10.46 9.58 -5.83
C PHE A 10 -9.86 10.29 -4.60
N PRO A 11 -9.94 9.71 -3.39
CA PRO A 11 -9.49 10.37 -2.18
C PRO A 11 -7.96 10.52 -2.18
N THR A 12 -7.50 11.75 -2.35
CA THR A 12 -6.07 12.13 -2.32
C THR A 12 -5.67 12.79 -1.01
N THR A 13 -6.61 12.92 -0.06
CA THR A 13 -6.37 13.45 1.29
C THR A 13 -5.41 12.56 2.08
N GLU A 14 -4.80 13.11 3.12
CA GLU A 14 -3.84 12.37 3.96
C GLU A 14 -4.50 11.17 4.64
N ASP A 15 -5.77 11.29 5.02
CA ASP A 15 -6.55 10.26 5.72
C ASP A 15 -7.08 9.14 4.81
N ARG A 16 -6.66 9.07 3.53
CA ARG A 16 -7.23 8.15 2.54
C ARG A 16 -7.10 6.66 2.89
N PHE A 17 -6.24 6.31 3.86
CA PHE A 17 -6.02 4.93 4.31
C PHE A 17 -6.61 4.63 5.70
N TRP A 18 -7.46 5.50 6.25
CA TRP A 18 -8.10 5.31 7.56
C TRP A 18 -8.83 3.96 7.72
N TYR A 19 -9.42 3.42 6.65
CA TYR A 19 -10.02 2.08 6.66
C TYR A 19 -8.99 0.98 6.91
N ALA A 20 -7.78 1.12 6.34
CA ALA A 20 -6.72 0.15 6.53
C ALA A 20 -6.17 0.21 7.96
N ASP A 21 -6.01 1.42 8.52
CA ASP A 21 -5.67 1.61 9.93
C ASP A 21 -6.73 0.96 10.84
N ALA A 22 -8.02 1.23 10.60
CA ALA A 22 -9.11 0.68 11.40
C ALA A 22 -9.16 -0.86 11.38
N VAL A 23 -8.86 -1.49 10.24
CA VAL A 23 -8.78 -2.95 10.12
C VAL A 23 -7.59 -3.49 10.92
N VAL A 24 -6.43 -2.85 10.82
CA VAL A 24 -5.23 -3.25 11.57
C VAL A 24 -5.46 -3.11 13.07
N ASP A 25 -6.03 -1.99 13.52
CA ASP A 25 -6.32 -1.74 14.93
C ASP A 25 -7.31 -2.78 15.48
N ALA A 26 -8.42 -3.02 14.77
CA ALA A 26 -9.43 -4.00 15.20
C ALA A 26 -8.88 -5.43 15.30
N LEU A 27 -8.05 -5.85 14.33
CA LEU A 27 -7.45 -7.18 14.33
C LEU A 27 -6.34 -7.31 15.37
N ALA A 28 -5.60 -6.23 15.64
CA ALA A 28 -4.60 -6.22 16.70
C ALA A 28 -5.25 -6.27 18.09
N GLU A 29 -6.35 -5.54 18.29
CA GLU A 29 -7.16 -5.61 19.51
C GLU A 29 -7.71 -7.03 19.71
N TYR A 30 -8.27 -7.64 18.66
CA TYR A 30 -8.76 -9.03 18.71
C TYR A 30 -7.66 -10.02 19.13
N ALA A 31 -6.43 -9.83 18.65
CA ALA A 31 -5.28 -10.67 18.99
C ALA A 31 -4.59 -10.27 20.30
N ASN A 32 -5.09 -9.25 21.01
CA ASN A 32 -4.52 -8.70 22.24
C ASN A 32 -3.02 -8.38 22.11
N GLY A 33 -2.65 -7.73 21.00
CA GLY A 33 -1.26 -7.36 20.71
C GLY A 33 -1.10 -6.04 19.97
N THR A 34 0.13 -5.75 19.56
CA THR A 34 0.50 -4.49 18.89
C THR A 34 0.89 -4.79 17.44
N PRO A 35 0.29 -4.11 16.44
CA PRO A 35 0.66 -4.31 15.05
C PRO A 35 2.04 -3.71 14.77
N ASN A 36 2.76 -4.24 13.79
CA ASN A 36 4.01 -3.61 13.34
C ASN A 36 3.69 -2.28 12.66
N LEU A 37 4.16 -1.16 13.23
CA LEU A 37 3.87 0.21 12.76
C LEU A 37 4.62 0.63 11.49
N GLU A 38 5.63 -0.12 11.03
CA GLU A 38 6.40 0.20 9.83
C GLU A 38 5.52 0.26 8.57
N TYR A 39 4.37 -0.42 8.56
CA TYR A 39 3.42 -0.37 7.45
C TYR A 39 2.90 1.04 7.15
N LYS A 40 2.86 1.93 8.15
CA LYS A 40 2.42 3.33 7.98
C LYS A 40 3.37 4.13 7.10
N LEU A 41 4.68 3.84 7.17
CA LEU A 41 5.69 4.44 6.29
C LEU A 41 5.42 4.10 4.83
N TRP A 42 4.91 2.89 4.55
CA TRP A 42 4.52 2.50 3.20
C TRP A 42 3.20 3.16 2.78
N MET A 43 2.22 3.28 3.68
CA MET A 43 0.96 3.97 3.35
C MET A 43 1.17 5.46 3.04
N ASP A 44 2.09 6.13 3.74
CA ASP A 44 2.37 7.55 3.56
C ASP A 44 2.83 7.93 2.14
N ILE A 45 3.49 6.99 1.45
CA ILE A 45 4.01 7.19 0.10
C ILE A 45 3.02 6.78 -1.00
N PHE A 46 2.01 5.96 -0.70
CA PHE A 46 1.09 5.43 -1.70
C PHE A 46 0.25 6.54 -2.34
N GLY A 47 0.16 6.54 -3.68
CA GLY A 47 -0.58 7.55 -4.43
C GLY A 47 0.10 8.93 -4.51
N LYS A 48 1.28 9.10 -3.90
CA LYS A 48 2.11 10.30 -4.06
C LYS A 48 3.21 10.02 -5.09
N ARG A 49 3.52 11.04 -5.90
CA ARG A 49 4.69 10.97 -6.79
C ARG A 49 5.95 11.01 -5.93
N GLN A 50 6.72 9.93 -5.96
CA GLN A 50 8.00 9.84 -5.24
C GLN A 50 9.18 9.96 -6.22
N PRO A 51 10.32 10.49 -5.77
CA PRO A 51 11.57 10.36 -6.51
C PRO A 51 11.88 8.89 -6.82
N PHE A 52 12.54 8.62 -7.95
CA PHE A 52 12.86 7.25 -8.38
C PHE A 52 13.68 6.48 -7.33
N GLU A 53 14.60 7.17 -6.65
CA GLU A 53 15.43 6.61 -5.56
C GLU A 53 14.58 6.23 -4.33
N THR A 54 13.58 7.04 -3.99
CA THR A 54 12.62 6.76 -2.92
C THR A 54 11.72 5.58 -3.29
N LEU A 55 11.26 5.50 -4.55
CA LEU A 55 10.53 4.33 -5.05
C LEU A 55 11.37 3.04 -4.99
N LEU A 56 12.69 3.13 -5.20
CA LEU A 56 13.58 1.96 -5.09
C LEU A 56 13.73 1.47 -3.65
N GLN A 57 13.76 2.38 -2.68
CA GLN A 57 13.85 2.04 -1.25
C GLN A 57 12.54 1.43 -0.72
N PHE A 58 11.41 1.87 -1.27
CA PHE A 58 10.09 1.34 -0.92
C PHE A 58 9.52 0.36 -1.94
N ASN A 59 10.34 -0.14 -2.86
CA ASN A 59 9.98 -1.32 -3.66
C ASN A 59 9.95 -2.50 -2.70
N THR A 60 8.83 -2.58 -2.01
CA THR A 60 8.43 -3.74 -1.25
C THR A 60 8.66 -4.98 -2.13
N PRO A 61 9.16 -6.11 -1.59
CA PRO A 61 9.59 -7.25 -2.39
C PRO A 61 8.58 -7.71 -3.47
N TRP A 62 7.28 -7.52 -3.22
CA TRP A 62 6.19 -7.85 -4.12
C TRP A 62 5.96 -6.86 -5.27
N GLU A 63 6.37 -5.59 -5.16
CA GLU A 63 6.28 -4.60 -6.25
C GLU A 63 7.18 -4.90 -7.45
N ARG A 64 8.18 -5.78 -7.27
CA ARG A 64 8.99 -6.29 -8.38
C ARG A 64 8.15 -7.09 -9.37
N ARG A 65 7.00 -7.63 -8.95
CA ARG A 65 6.04 -8.29 -9.83
C ARG A 65 5.22 -7.18 -10.52
N ALA A 66 5.35 -7.03 -11.84
CA ALA A 66 4.65 -5.98 -12.61
C ALA A 66 3.12 -6.14 -12.65
N ASN A 67 2.58 -7.19 -12.02
CA ASN A 67 1.17 -7.52 -11.92
C ASN A 67 0.39 -6.64 -10.93
N VAL A 68 1.05 -5.81 -10.11
CA VAL A 68 0.38 -4.89 -9.18
C VAL A 68 -0.26 -3.69 -9.88
N PHE A 69 0.21 -3.32 -11.07
CA PHE A 69 -0.30 -2.19 -11.83
C PHE A 69 -1.39 -2.63 -12.82
N CYS A 70 -2.35 -1.75 -13.10
CA CYS A 70 -3.27 -1.97 -14.22
C CYS A 70 -2.53 -1.94 -15.56
N ARG A 71 -3.12 -2.54 -16.61
CA ARG A 71 -2.50 -2.67 -17.94
C ARG A 71 -1.91 -1.37 -18.49
N THR A 72 -2.56 -0.23 -18.25
CA THR A 72 -2.10 1.09 -18.72
C THR A 72 -0.92 1.62 -17.90
N HIS A 73 -0.93 1.41 -16.59
CA HIS A 73 0.06 1.96 -15.67
C HIS A 73 1.25 1.04 -15.39
N SER A 74 1.20 -0.23 -15.82
CA SER A 74 2.30 -1.19 -15.67
C SER A 74 3.53 -0.81 -16.51
N VAL A 75 3.31 -0.20 -17.68
CA VAL A 75 4.38 0.23 -18.60
C VAL A 75 5.28 1.28 -17.96
N THR A 76 4.67 2.25 -17.26
CA THR A 76 5.39 3.38 -16.62
C THR A 76 5.59 3.17 -15.13
N ARG A 77 5.06 2.06 -14.57
CA ARG A 77 5.01 1.78 -13.13
C ARG A 77 4.49 2.98 -12.33
N ASN A 78 3.40 3.59 -12.82
CA ASN A 78 2.87 4.79 -12.23
C ASN A 78 2.37 4.51 -10.80
N CYS A 79 3.03 5.10 -9.82
CA CYS A 79 2.71 4.98 -8.39
C CYS A 79 1.30 5.47 -8.01
N CYS A 80 0.63 6.23 -8.87
CA CYS A 80 -0.74 6.68 -8.70
C CYS A 80 -1.79 5.72 -9.30
N CYS A 81 -1.38 4.52 -9.71
CA CYS A 81 -2.31 3.50 -10.18
C CYS A 81 -3.20 3.02 -9.02
N ALA A 82 -4.52 3.21 -9.13
CA ALA A 82 -5.47 2.76 -8.10
C ALA A 82 -5.37 1.26 -7.78
N SER A 83 -5.12 0.41 -8.79
CA SER A 83 -4.88 -1.03 -8.59
C SER A 83 -3.64 -1.27 -7.73
N ALA A 84 -2.54 -0.57 -8.02
CA ALA A 84 -1.32 -0.69 -7.24
C ALA A 84 -1.54 -0.19 -5.81
N THR A 85 -2.23 0.96 -5.64
CA THR A 85 -2.60 1.49 -4.33
C THR A 85 -3.41 0.48 -3.51
N ALA A 86 -4.47 -0.10 -4.07
CA ALA A 86 -5.31 -1.08 -3.37
C ALA A 86 -4.51 -2.32 -2.95
N ILE A 87 -3.74 -2.91 -3.88
CA ILE A 87 -2.93 -4.10 -3.59
C ILE A 87 -1.88 -3.79 -2.52
N ARG A 88 -1.21 -2.64 -2.62
CA ARG A 88 -0.22 -2.18 -1.64
C ARG A 88 -0.82 -1.98 -0.25
N SER A 89 -2.04 -1.44 -0.14
CA SER A 89 -2.76 -1.35 1.13
C SER A 89 -3.05 -2.72 1.72
N CYS A 90 -3.46 -3.71 0.91
CA CYS A 90 -3.66 -5.09 1.38
C CYS A 90 -2.37 -5.69 1.94
N PHE A 91 -1.24 -5.52 1.25
CA PHE A 91 0.04 -6.00 1.75
C PHE A 91 0.48 -5.28 3.02
N ALA A 92 0.34 -3.95 3.09
CA ALA A 92 0.68 -3.20 4.28
C ALA A 92 -0.10 -3.70 5.51
N MET A 93 -1.41 -3.94 5.39
CA MET A 93 -2.22 -4.56 6.45
C MET A 93 -1.74 -5.96 6.81
N PHE A 94 -1.45 -6.81 5.80
CA PHE A 94 -0.91 -8.15 6.03
C PHE A 94 0.39 -8.09 6.83
N PHE A 95 1.34 -7.27 6.44
CA PHE A 95 2.63 -7.15 7.13
C PHE A 95 2.51 -6.57 8.54
N ALA A 96 1.57 -5.65 8.75
CA ALA A 96 1.28 -5.12 10.09
C ALA A 96 0.83 -6.24 11.05
N LEU A 97 0.14 -7.26 10.54
CA LEU A 97 -0.55 -8.27 11.33
C LEU A 97 0.09 -9.67 11.27
N ARG A 98 0.98 -9.96 10.30
CA ARG A 98 1.43 -11.33 10.01
C ARG A 98 2.09 -12.04 11.20
N GLU A 99 2.87 -11.32 12.00
CA GLU A 99 3.56 -11.89 13.16
C GLU A 99 2.59 -12.09 14.33
N LEU A 100 1.62 -11.17 14.44
CA LEU A 100 0.61 -11.20 15.48
C LEU A 100 -0.43 -12.32 15.26
N LEU A 101 -0.78 -12.56 14.00
CA LEU A 101 -1.82 -13.52 13.59
C LEU A 101 -1.26 -14.82 12.98
N ASP A 102 0.07 -15.03 13.04
CA ASP A 102 0.78 -16.17 12.43
C ASP A 102 0.39 -16.40 10.95
N LEU A 103 0.35 -15.32 10.17
CA LEU A 103 -0.04 -15.37 8.77
C LEU A 103 1.15 -15.67 7.86
N THR A 104 0.93 -16.56 6.91
CA THR A 104 1.89 -16.87 5.84
C THR A 104 1.35 -16.40 4.50
N LEU A 105 2.21 -15.76 3.71
CA LEU A 105 1.87 -15.36 2.34
C LEU A 105 2.18 -16.56 1.44
N ALA A 106 1.15 -17.23 0.94
CA ALA A 106 1.31 -18.25 -0.10
C ALA A 106 1.62 -17.58 -1.45
N ASP A 107 2.45 -18.23 -2.27
CA ASP A 107 2.99 -17.70 -3.54
C ASP A 107 1.97 -17.57 -4.68
#